data_AF-A0A7Y2MKL9-F1
#
_entry.id   AF-A0A7Y2MKL9-F1
#
_cell.length_a   1.000
_cell.length_b   1.000
_cell.length_c   1.000
_cell.angle_alpha   90.00
_cell.angle_beta   90.00
_cell.angle_gamma   90.00
#
_symmetry.space_group_name_H-M   'P 1'
#
loop_
_entity.id
_entity.type
_entity.pdbx_description
1 polymer ?
#
loop_
_entity_poly.entity_id
_entity_poly.type
_entity_poly.pdbx_seq_one_letter_code
_entity_poly.pdbx_strand_id
1 'polypeptide(L)'
;FPHYFERYKTDGVEHNMYIGQSIAETREFEPLYLNNLRLWQLQVMCEMENAYYNLKSKLPVKLDVASLILVYNSALSIRFRMDEKHFDVDGTYNARYEVIKKRIDKSFIKGTEERLTQTGKLCIIYSQKKDELEYLRYIKFLKSKGYFTDNIEILELEGLQGVSGLKAIRAEILYQTGESQSQTYTYQDLVDEIKG
;
A
#
# COMPACT_ATOMS: atom_id res chain seq x y z
N PHE A 1 -5.61 17.97 1.33
CA PHE A 1 -5.50 18.14 2.80
C PHE A 1 -4.09 17.73 3.25
N PRO A 2 -3.48 18.40 4.25
CA PRO A 2 -2.13 18.05 4.72
C PRO A 2 -2.05 16.61 5.24
N HIS A 3 -0.91 15.94 5.04
CA HIS A 3 -0.63 14.61 5.56
C HIS A 3 0.81 14.56 6.07
N TYR A 4 1.07 13.71 7.05
CA TYR A 4 2.43 13.37 7.47
C TYR A 4 2.92 12.18 6.67
N PHE A 5 4.19 12.23 6.28
CA PHE A 5 4.90 11.15 5.60
C PHE A 5 6.13 10.79 6.42
N GLU A 6 6.28 9.52 6.72
CA GLU A 6 7.40 8.98 7.48
C GLU A 6 8.05 7.87 6.66
N ARG A 7 9.38 7.90 6.55
CA ARG A 7 10.15 6.92 5.77
C ARG A 7 11.19 6.25 6.66
N TYR A 8 11.20 4.93 6.66
CA TYR A 8 12.20 4.11 7.31
C TYR A 8 12.99 3.32 6.28
N LYS A 9 14.31 3.26 6.46
CA LYS A 9 15.20 2.50 5.60
C LYS A 9 16.02 1.54 6.44
N THR A 10 15.88 0.25 6.15
CA THR A 10 16.69 -0.83 6.70
C THR A 10 17.41 -1.52 5.54
N ASP A 11 17.31 -2.85 5.46
CA ASP A 11 17.52 -3.66 4.26
C ASP A 11 16.44 -3.41 3.17
N GLY A 12 15.26 -2.90 3.56
CA GLY A 12 14.19 -2.44 2.68
C GLY A 12 13.89 -0.94 2.81
N VAL A 13 12.84 -0.48 2.12
CA VAL A 13 12.28 0.86 2.27
C VAL A 13 10.81 0.73 2.68
N GLU A 14 10.48 1.30 3.83
CA GLU A 14 9.13 1.39 4.34
C GLU A 14 8.71 2.85 4.40
N HIS A 15 7.42 3.12 4.19
CA HIS A 15 6.86 4.43 4.44
C HIS A 15 5.46 4.35 5.02
N ASN A 16 5.14 5.28 5.91
CA ASN A 16 3.83 5.47 6.50
C ASN A 16 3.28 6.82 6.09
N MET A 17 1.96 6.90 5.94
CA MET A 17 1.26 8.15 5.69
C MET A 17 0.09 8.30 6.66
N TYR A 18 -0.01 9.47 7.28
CA TYR A 18 -1.07 9.81 8.22
C TYR A 18 -1.83 11.02 7.70
N ILE A 19 -3.16 10.89 7.60
CA ILE A 19 -4.06 11.96 7.17
C ILE A 19 -5.31 11.95 8.05
N GLY A 20 -5.81 13.12 8.45
CA GLY A 20 -7.03 13.21 9.26
C GLY A 20 -7.21 14.58 9.90
N GLN A 21 -8.41 14.84 10.44
CA GLN A 21 -8.78 16.14 11.03
C GLN A 21 -7.79 16.64 12.09
N SER A 22 -7.21 15.75 12.89
CA SER A 22 -6.25 16.09 13.95
C SER A 22 -4.91 16.65 13.45
N ILE A 23 -4.62 16.57 12.14
CA ILE A 23 -3.37 17.06 11.54
C ILE A 23 -3.46 18.56 11.17
N ALA A 24 -4.66 19.07 10.89
CA ALA A 24 -4.85 20.46 10.52
C ALA A 24 -6.05 21.05 11.27
N GLU A 25 -5.78 21.97 12.21
CA GLU A 25 -6.81 22.60 13.03
C GLU A 25 -7.73 23.54 12.23
N THR A 26 -7.20 24.18 11.19
CA THR A 26 -7.90 25.25 10.44
C THR A 26 -8.54 24.78 9.14
N ARG A 27 -8.50 23.48 8.85
CA ARG A 27 -9.05 22.90 7.61
C ARG A 27 -9.99 21.77 7.94
N GLU A 28 -11.08 21.65 7.18
CA GLU A 28 -12.00 20.52 7.31
C GLU A 28 -11.49 19.31 6.52
N PHE A 29 -11.45 18.16 7.21
CA PHE A 29 -11.09 16.89 6.61
C PHE A 29 -12.31 16.23 5.99
N GLU A 30 -12.21 15.90 4.72
CA GLU A 30 -13.19 15.08 4.00
C GLU A 30 -12.61 13.71 3.61
N PRO A 31 -13.44 12.64 3.61
CA PRO A 31 -13.02 11.30 3.17
C PRO A 31 -12.40 11.25 1.78
N LEU A 32 -12.78 12.19 0.88
CA LEU A 32 -12.21 12.29 -0.46
C LEU A 32 -10.69 12.47 -0.45
N TYR A 33 -10.13 13.18 0.54
CA TYR A 33 -8.69 13.35 0.66
C TYR A 33 -7.97 12.03 0.97
N LEU A 34 -8.57 11.18 1.80
CA LEU A 34 -8.03 9.85 2.08
C LEU A 34 -8.08 8.97 0.84
N ASN A 35 -9.19 9.00 0.10
CA ASN A 35 -9.33 8.26 -1.16
C ASN A 35 -8.27 8.66 -2.18
N ASN A 36 -8.03 9.97 -2.34
CA ASN A 36 -6.98 10.50 -3.21
C ASN A 36 -5.59 10.03 -2.75
N LEU A 37 -5.30 10.09 -1.45
CA LEU A 37 -3.99 9.69 -0.92
C LEU A 37 -3.73 8.19 -1.14
N ARG A 38 -4.74 7.33 -0.99
CA ARG A 38 -4.64 5.89 -1.26
C ARG A 38 -4.41 5.58 -2.73
N LEU A 39 -5.18 6.20 -3.61
CA LEU A 39 -5.01 6.02 -5.05
C LEU A 39 -3.64 6.55 -5.51
N TRP A 40 -3.18 7.65 -4.93
CA TRP A 40 -1.83 8.17 -5.17
C TRP A 40 -0.75 7.20 -4.67
N GLN A 41 -0.87 6.67 -3.44
CA GLN A 41 0.07 5.66 -2.91
C GLN A 41 0.19 4.46 -3.85
N LEU A 42 -0.95 3.96 -4.35
CA LEU A 42 -0.99 2.81 -5.25
C LEU A 42 -0.26 3.08 -6.56
N GLN A 43 -0.45 4.28 -7.14
CA GLN A 43 0.27 4.71 -8.35
C GLN A 43 1.77 4.82 -8.10
N VAL A 44 2.18 5.48 -7.00
CA VAL A 44 3.59 5.64 -6.64
C VAL A 44 4.27 4.29 -6.43
N MET A 45 3.61 3.33 -5.80
CA MET A 45 4.15 1.97 -5.65
C MET A 45 4.41 1.31 -7.01
N CYS A 46 3.52 1.48 -7.99
CA CYS A 46 3.72 0.96 -9.35
C CYS A 46 4.83 1.71 -10.09
N GLU A 47 4.95 3.02 -9.90
CA GLU A 47 6.04 3.83 -10.47
C GLU A 47 7.41 3.41 -9.90
N MET A 48 7.48 3.15 -8.59
CA MET A 48 8.68 2.64 -7.93
C MET A 48 9.09 1.27 -8.48
N GLU A 49 8.12 0.37 -8.68
CA GLU A 49 8.33 -0.94 -9.30
C GLU A 49 8.82 -0.82 -10.75
N ASN A 50 8.24 0.07 -11.55
CA ASN A 50 8.72 0.36 -12.91
C ASN A 50 10.14 0.94 -12.94
N ALA A 51 10.43 1.89 -12.04
CA ALA A 51 11.77 2.46 -11.91
C ALA A 51 12.80 1.38 -11.54
N TYR A 52 12.46 0.50 -10.59
CA TYR A 52 13.27 -0.66 -10.24
C TYR A 52 13.44 -1.62 -11.43
N TYR A 53 12.37 -1.99 -12.12
CA TYR A 53 12.41 -2.90 -13.27
C TYR A 53 13.35 -2.41 -14.37
N ASN A 54 13.26 -1.12 -14.72
CA ASN A 54 14.12 -0.47 -15.71
C ASN A 54 15.58 -0.33 -15.26
N LEU A 55 15.82 -0.25 -13.95
CA LEU A 55 17.17 -0.22 -13.36
C LEU A 55 17.79 -1.61 -13.22
N LYS A 56 16.98 -2.66 -13.01
CA LYS A 56 17.40 -4.03 -12.66
C LYS A 56 18.48 -4.59 -13.59
N SER A 57 18.35 -4.37 -14.89
CA SER A 57 19.30 -4.85 -15.90
C SER A 57 20.67 -4.18 -15.82
N LYS A 58 20.77 -3.01 -15.17
CA LYS A 58 21.98 -2.21 -15.02
C LYS A 58 22.66 -2.41 -13.66
N LEU A 59 22.04 -3.15 -12.73
CA LEU A 59 22.58 -3.35 -11.40
C LEU A 59 23.67 -4.44 -11.39
N PRO A 60 24.78 -4.23 -10.66
CA PRO A 60 25.84 -5.23 -10.55
C PRO A 60 25.38 -6.50 -9.82
N VAL A 61 24.38 -6.36 -8.95
CA VAL A 61 23.74 -7.47 -8.23
C VAL A 61 22.24 -7.43 -8.54
N LYS A 62 21.71 -8.55 -9.04
CA LYS A 62 20.29 -8.71 -9.36
C LYS A 62 19.53 -9.05 -8.08
N LEU A 63 19.21 -8.02 -7.30
CA LEU A 63 18.30 -8.14 -6.16
C LEU A 63 16.87 -7.99 -6.66
N ASP A 64 16.00 -8.92 -6.24
CA ASP A 64 14.56 -8.83 -6.48
C ASP A 64 13.86 -7.97 -5.42
N VAL A 65 12.80 -7.28 -5.86
CA VAL A 65 11.94 -6.48 -4.99
C VAL A 65 10.56 -7.12 -4.99
N ALA A 66 9.93 -7.17 -3.83
CA ALA A 66 8.55 -7.56 -3.68
C ALA A 66 7.80 -6.45 -2.93
N SER A 67 6.73 -5.94 -3.54
CA SER A 67 6.02 -4.76 -3.07
C SER A 67 4.76 -5.10 -2.29
N LEU A 68 4.50 -4.34 -1.22
CA LEU A 68 3.38 -4.56 -0.32
C LEU A 68 2.81 -3.25 0.21
N ILE A 69 1.49 -3.17 0.33
CA ILE A 69 0.75 -2.13 1.06
C ILE A 69 -0.06 -2.81 2.16
N LEU A 70 0.07 -2.34 3.39
CA LEU A 70 -0.82 -2.71 4.50
C LEU A 70 -1.88 -1.63 4.67
N VAL A 71 -3.13 -1.99 4.39
CA VAL A 71 -4.29 -1.11 4.56
C VAL A 71 -4.77 -1.19 6.00
N TYR A 72 -4.55 -0.12 6.74
CA TYR A 72 -5.01 0.01 8.13
C TYR A 72 -5.96 1.20 8.25
N ASN A 73 -7.26 0.92 8.28
CA ASN A 73 -8.33 1.93 8.18
C ASN A 73 -8.97 2.30 9.53
N SER A 74 -8.30 2.01 10.64
CA SER A 74 -8.71 2.44 11.98
C SER A 74 -7.94 3.69 12.39
N ALA A 75 -8.63 4.60 13.07
CA ALA A 75 -7.99 5.79 13.63
C ALA A 75 -6.86 5.37 14.59
N LEU A 76 -5.69 5.97 14.39
CA LEU A 76 -4.49 5.75 15.20
C LEU A 76 -4.21 7.01 16.00
N SER A 77 -3.95 6.84 17.29
CA SER A 77 -3.35 7.91 18.10
C SER A 77 -1.86 7.92 17.82
N ILE A 78 -1.37 8.97 17.16
CA ILE A 78 0.06 9.17 16.92
C ILE A 78 0.57 10.29 17.84
N ARG A 79 1.74 10.06 18.45
CA ARG A 79 2.43 11.07 19.26
C ARG A 79 3.82 11.29 18.70
N PHE A 80 4.18 12.55 18.48
CA PHE A 80 5.54 12.89 18.09
C PHE A 80 6.46 12.84 19.32
N ARG A 81 7.51 12.02 19.25
CA ARG A 81 8.55 11.97 20.26
C ARG A 81 9.68 12.93 19.86
N MET A 82 9.83 14.00 20.62
CA MET A 82 10.76 15.10 20.29
C MET A 82 12.23 14.67 20.36
N ASP A 83 12.55 13.77 21.27
CA ASP A 83 13.87 13.17 21.48
C ASP A 83 14.25 12.21 20.36
N GLU A 84 13.34 11.32 19.98
CA GLU A 84 13.57 10.30 18.94
C GLU A 84 13.28 10.81 17.52
N LYS A 85 12.66 11.99 17.39
CA LYS A 85 12.26 12.65 16.14
C LYS A 85 11.42 11.77 15.21
N HIS A 86 10.59 10.89 15.77
CA HIS A 86 9.66 10.07 15.02
C HIS A 86 8.27 10.04 15.67
N PHE A 87 7.28 9.58 14.93
CA PHE A 87 5.97 9.30 15.49
C PHE A 87 5.96 7.92 16.14
N ASP A 88 5.34 7.82 17.31
CA ASP A 88 5.06 6.55 17.96
C ASP A 88 3.54 6.39 18.05
N VAL A 89 3.07 5.15 17.95
CA VAL A 89 1.65 4.83 17.94
C VAL A 89 1.19 4.52 19.37
N ASP A 90 0.38 5.40 19.96
CA ASP A 90 0.03 5.37 21.39
C ASP A 90 -1.23 4.53 21.69
N GLY A 91 -1.13 3.50 22.55
CA GLY A 91 -2.25 2.65 23.00
C GLY A 91 -2.17 1.14 22.68
N THR A 92 -2.92 0.33 23.43
CA THR A 92 -2.94 -1.15 23.35
C THR A 92 -3.47 -1.70 22.01
N TYR A 93 -4.32 -0.95 21.31
CA TYR A 93 -4.81 -1.31 19.97
C TYR A 93 -3.70 -1.34 18.91
N ASN A 94 -2.59 -0.62 19.13
CA ASN A 94 -1.50 -0.50 18.18
C ASN A 94 -0.53 -1.68 18.25
N ALA A 95 -0.52 -2.43 19.34
CA ALA A 95 0.26 -3.65 19.45
C ALA A 95 -0.09 -4.64 18.32
N ARG A 96 -1.36 -4.68 17.91
CA ARG A 96 -1.80 -5.49 16.76
C ARG A 96 -1.18 -5.00 15.45
N TYR A 97 -1.14 -3.69 15.23
CA TYR A 97 -0.54 -3.08 14.05
C TYR A 97 0.95 -3.40 13.96
N GLU A 98 1.69 -3.21 15.06
CA GLU A 98 3.12 -3.50 15.14
C GLU A 98 3.45 -4.99 14.95
N VAL A 99 2.61 -5.89 15.49
CA VAL A 99 2.77 -7.34 15.30
C VAL A 99 2.56 -7.73 13.84
N ILE A 100 1.58 -7.15 13.15
CA ILE A 100 1.37 -7.37 11.71
C ILE A 100 2.60 -6.90 10.96
N LYS A 101 3.01 -5.65 11.17
CA LYS A 101 4.12 -5.02 10.45
C LYS A 101 5.40 -5.87 10.48
N LYS A 102 5.75 -6.43 11.65
CA LYS A 102 6.97 -7.23 11.85
C LYS A 102 6.95 -8.62 11.20
N ARG A 103 5.79 -9.13 10.81
CA ARG A 103 5.64 -10.53 10.36
C ARG A 103 5.04 -10.67 8.96
N ILE A 104 4.46 -9.60 8.42
CA ILE A 104 3.67 -9.66 7.19
C ILE A 104 4.54 -9.95 5.96
N ASP A 105 5.79 -9.50 5.99
CA ASP A 105 6.82 -9.72 4.95
C ASP A 105 7.10 -11.21 4.66
N LYS A 106 6.95 -12.06 5.67
CA LYS A 106 7.21 -13.51 5.62
C LYS A 106 5.94 -14.35 5.69
N SER A 107 4.79 -13.74 5.49
CA SER A 107 3.51 -14.45 5.52
C SER A 107 3.32 -15.35 4.30
N PHE A 108 2.61 -16.46 4.52
CA PHE A 108 2.25 -17.43 3.49
C PHE A 108 0.75 -17.33 3.15
N ILE A 109 0.39 -17.78 1.96
CA ILE A 109 -1.01 -17.99 1.60
C ILE A 109 -1.54 -19.17 2.40
N LYS A 110 -2.69 -19.00 3.04
CA LYS A 110 -3.30 -20.00 3.91
C LYS A 110 -3.43 -21.35 3.21
N GLY A 111 -2.90 -22.39 3.86
CA GLY A 111 -2.95 -23.76 3.35
C GLY A 111 -1.91 -24.08 2.27
N THR A 112 -0.91 -23.22 2.09
CA THR A 112 0.18 -23.41 1.12
C THR A 112 1.52 -23.00 1.72
N GLU A 113 2.62 -23.39 1.06
CA GLU A 113 3.97 -22.88 1.36
C GLU A 113 4.36 -21.68 0.47
N GLU A 114 3.40 -21.12 -0.26
CA GLU A 114 3.64 -20.00 -1.16
C GLU A 114 3.67 -18.68 -0.38
N ARG A 115 4.78 -17.92 -0.51
CA ARG A 115 4.87 -16.58 0.08
C ARG A 115 3.82 -15.66 -0.53
N LEU A 116 3.25 -14.81 0.33
CA LEU A 116 2.27 -13.81 -0.09
C LEU A 116 2.87 -12.86 -1.13
N THR A 117 4.01 -12.27 -0.80
CA THR A 117 4.75 -11.33 -1.65
C THR A 117 5.54 -12.06 -2.72
N GLN A 118 5.48 -11.55 -3.95
CA GLN A 118 6.13 -12.13 -5.12
C GLN A 118 6.70 -11.00 -5.98
N THR A 119 7.86 -11.23 -6.60
CA THR A 119 8.45 -10.29 -7.57
C THR A 119 7.47 -10.05 -8.72
N GLY A 120 7.35 -8.80 -9.19
CA GLY A 120 6.41 -8.45 -10.27
C GLY A 120 4.96 -8.29 -9.84
N LYS A 121 4.66 -8.47 -8.55
CA LYS A 121 3.29 -8.33 -8.02
C LYS A 121 3.27 -7.34 -6.86
N LEU A 122 2.19 -6.56 -6.79
CA LEU A 122 1.87 -5.74 -5.63
C LEU A 122 0.86 -6.47 -4.75
N CYS A 123 1.19 -6.63 -3.48
CA CYS A 123 0.29 -7.21 -2.47
C CYS A 123 -0.37 -6.12 -1.63
N ILE A 124 -1.69 -6.08 -1.59
CA ILE A 124 -2.46 -5.12 -0.81
C ILE A 124 -3.22 -5.88 0.26
N ILE A 125 -2.82 -5.70 1.50
CA ILE A 125 -3.26 -6.48 2.65
C ILE A 125 -4.28 -5.69 3.43
N TYR A 126 -5.39 -6.32 3.78
CA TYR A 126 -6.49 -5.67 4.49
C TYR A 126 -7.17 -6.65 5.45
N SER A 127 -7.99 -6.10 6.34
CA SER A 127 -8.76 -6.88 7.32
C SER A 127 -10.27 -6.77 7.14
N GLN A 128 -10.76 -5.77 6.39
CA GLN A 128 -12.18 -5.50 6.26
C GLN A 128 -12.64 -5.58 4.81
N LYS A 129 -13.85 -6.13 4.59
CA LYS A 129 -14.43 -6.28 3.25
C LYS A 129 -14.64 -4.94 2.54
N LYS A 130 -14.88 -3.84 3.27
CA LYS A 130 -14.98 -2.50 2.66
C LYS A 130 -13.68 -2.06 1.99
N ASP A 131 -12.53 -2.38 2.60
CA ASP A 131 -11.22 -2.02 2.07
C ASP A 131 -10.92 -2.86 0.82
N GLU A 132 -11.31 -4.14 0.81
CA GLU A 132 -11.25 -4.99 -0.40
C GLU A 132 -11.99 -4.35 -1.58
N LEU A 133 -13.25 -3.95 -1.38
CA LEU A 133 -14.06 -3.35 -2.43
C LEU A 133 -13.50 -2.00 -2.90
N GLU A 134 -12.93 -1.22 -1.98
CA GLU A 134 -12.28 0.03 -2.30
C GLU A 134 -11.05 -0.16 -3.18
N TYR A 135 -10.13 -1.05 -2.78
CA TYR A 135 -8.90 -1.30 -3.53
C TYR A 135 -9.15 -2.05 -4.83
N LEU A 136 -10.14 -2.95 -4.92
CA LEU A 136 -10.53 -3.55 -6.20
C LEU A 136 -11.01 -2.50 -7.22
N ARG A 137 -11.68 -1.42 -6.78
CA ARG A 137 -12.04 -0.29 -7.66
C ARG A 137 -10.79 0.45 -8.14
N TYR A 138 -9.84 0.71 -7.25
CA TYR A 138 -8.57 1.35 -7.62
C TYR A 138 -7.78 0.51 -8.61
N ILE A 139 -7.65 -0.79 -8.36
CA ILE A 139 -6.94 -1.71 -9.24
C ILE A 139 -7.64 -1.82 -10.58
N LYS A 140 -8.98 -1.92 -10.62
CA LYS A 140 -9.74 -1.97 -11.88
C LYS A 140 -9.49 -0.72 -12.73
N PHE A 141 -9.53 0.46 -12.12
CA PHE A 141 -9.24 1.72 -12.78
C PHE A 141 -7.78 1.79 -13.26
N LEU A 142 -6.80 1.50 -12.40
CA LEU A 142 -5.39 1.53 -12.81
C LEU A 142 -5.05 0.45 -13.84
N LYS A 143 -5.78 -0.69 -13.87
CA LYS A 143 -5.67 -1.69 -14.93
C LYS A 143 -6.08 -1.10 -16.28
N SER A 144 -7.16 -0.31 -16.36
CA SER A 144 -7.56 0.35 -17.62
C SER A 144 -6.52 1.39 -18.08
N LYS A 145 -5.73 1.92 -17.15
CA LYS A 145 -4.59 2.82 -17.42
C LYS A 145 -3.25 2.11 -17.67
N GLY A 146 -3.23 0.78 -17.68
CA GLY A 146 -2.03 0.00 -17.99
C GLY A 146 -1.02 -0.11 -16.84
N TYR A 147 -1.48 -0.11 -15.58
CA TYR A 147 -0.62 -0.37 -14.41
C TYR A 147 -0.56 -1.85 -14.03
N PHE A 148 -1.63 -2.60 -14.27
CA PHE A 148 -1.77 -4.01 -13.88
C PHE A 148 -2.15 -4.88 -15.09
N THR A 149 -1.80 -6.17 -15.04
CA THR A 149 -2.28 -7.17 -16.00
C THR A 149 -3.66 -7.69 -15.60
N ASP A 150 -4.18 -8.69 -16.32
CA ASP A 150 -5.42 -9.39 -15.94
C ASP A 150 -5.23 -10.36 -14.75
N ASN A 151 -3.99 -10.57 -14.30
CA ASN A 151 -3.67 -11.47 -13.20
C ASN A 151 -3.85 -10.78 -11.84
N ILE A 152 -5.06 -10.87 -11.30
CA ILE A 152 -5.46 -10.31 -10.01
C ILE A 152 -6.07 -11.41 -9.14
N GLU A 153 -5.47 -11.65 -7.99
CA GLU A 153 -5.83 -12.74 -7.07
C GLU A 153 -6.34 -12.16 -5.75
N ILE A 154 -7.39 -12.77 -5.18
CA ILE A 154 -7.83 -12.50 -3.79
C ILE A 154 -7.40 -13.69 -2.94
N LEU A 155 -6.57 -13.44 -1.94
CA LEU A 155 -5.88 -14.45 -1.15
C LEU A 155 -6.23 -14.31 0.33
N GLU A 156 -6.23 -15.42 1.06
CA GLU A 156 -6.30 -15.44 2.52
C GLU A 156 -4.90 -15.72 3.07
N LEU A 157 -4.49 -14.97 4.09
CA LEU A 157 -3.19 -15.18 4.73
C LEU A 157 -3.28 -16.25 5.79
N GLU A 158 -2.22 -17.03 5.93
CA GLU A 158 -2.05 -17.85 7.11
C GLU A 158 -1.97 -16.94 8.35
N GLY A 159 -2.70 -17.30 9.40
CA GLY A 159 -2.85 -16.47 10.59
C GLY A 159 -1.49 -16.15 11.22
N LEU A 160 -1.22 -14.87 11.43
CA LEU A 160 -0.09 -14.47 12.24
C LEU A 160 -0.44 -14.69 13.71
N GLN A 161 0.55 -14.97 14.56
CA GLN A 161 0.29 -15.17 15.99
C GLN A 161 -0.42 -13.95 16.59
N GLY A 162 -1.63 -14.14 17.13
CA GLY A 162 -2.46 -13.06 17.68
C GLY A 162 -3.21 -12.22 16.65
N VAL A 163 -3.14 -12.55 15.35
CA VAL A 163 -3.85 -11.85 14.26
C VAL A 163 -4.42 -12.84 13.25
N SER A 164 -5.74 -12.92 13.17
CA SER A 164 -6.46 -13.73 12.19
C SER A 164 -7.30 -12.86 11.25
N GLY A 165 -7.72 -13.47 10.13
CA GLY A 165 -8.68 -12.88 9.19
C GLY A 165 -8.08 -11.87 8.21
N LEU A 166 -6.76 -11.83 8.04
CA LEU A 166 -6.13 -11.00 7.02
C LEU A 166 -6.34 -11.62 5.64
N LYS A 167 -6.63 -10.75 4.67
CA LYS A 167 -6.72 -11.09 3.25
C LYS A 167 -5.82 -10.15 2.46
N ALA A 168 -5.55 -10.52 1.22
CA ALA A 168 -4.82 -9.69 0.30
C ALA A 168 -5.41 -9.71 -1.10
N ILE A 169 -5.24 -8.60 -1.81
CA ILE A 169 -5.29 -8.58 -3.27
C ILE A 169 -3.84 -8.65 -3.73
N ARG A 170 -3.53 -9.60 -4.61
CA ARG A 170 -2.23 -9.70 -5.26
C ARG A 170 -2.43 -9.42 -6.74
N ALA A 171 -1.91 -8.28 -7.20
CA ALA A 171 -2.06 -7.82 -8.58
C ALA A 171 -0.70 -7.81 -9.28
N GLU A 172 -0.61 -8.46 -10.43
CA GLU A 172 0.58 -8.44 -11.27
C GLU A 172 0.73 -7.10 -11.99
N ILE A 173 1.92 -6.51 -11.89
CA ILE A 173 2.23 -5.20 -12.44
C ILE A 173 2.52 -5.34 -13.93
N LEU A 174 1.89 -4.50 -14.74
CA LEU A 174 2.23 -4.35 -16.14
C LEU A 174 3.41 -3.39 -16.26
N TYR A 175 4.62 -3.95 -16.36
CA TYR A 175 5.83 -3.14 -16.49
C TYR A 175 5.89 -2.40 -17.83
N GLN A 176 6.24 -1.13 -17.76
CA GLN A 176 6.39 -0.24 -18.92
C GLN A 176 7.88 -0.03 -19.21
N THR A 177 8.27 -0.21 -20.47
CA THR A 177 9.64 -0.02 -20.93
C THR A 177 9.80 1.37 -21.56
N GLY A 178 10.53 2.26 -20.88
CA GLY A 178 10.83 3.62 -21.37
C GLY A 178 10.46 4.74 -20.39
N GLU A 179 10.65 6.00 -20.83
CA GLU A 179 10.17 7.17 -20.10
C GLU A 179 8.66 7.34 -20.32
N SER A 180 7.86 6.68 -19.49
CA SER A 180 6.43 7.00 -19.41
C SER A 180 6.26 8.35 -18.74
N GLN A 181 5.45 9.24 -19.32
CA GLN A 181 4.99 10.43 -18.60
C GLN A 181 4.22 9.95 -17.37
N SER A 182 4.68 10.29 -16.17
CA SER A 182 3.94 10.02 -14.93
C SER A 182 2.68 10.88 -14.95
N GLN A 183 1.58 10.26 -15.39
CA GLN A 183 0.26 10.83 -15.25
C GLN A 183 -0.29 10.36 -13.90
N THR A 184 -0.49 11.30 -12.99
CA THR A 184 -1.16 11.01 -11.72
C THR A 184 -2.66 11.19 -11.87
N TYR A 185 -3.43 10.19 -11.44
CA TYR A 185 -4.88 10.18 -11.42
C TYR A 185 -5.43 10.45 -10.03
N THR A 186 -6.54 11.16 -9.99
CA THR A 186 -7.32 11.47 -8.79
C THR A 186 -8.51 10.53 -8.64
N TYR A 187 -9.11 10.53 -7.46
CA TYR A 187 -10.35 9.80 -7.21
C TYR A 187 -11.51 10.33 -8.08
N GLN A 188 -11.50 11.61 -8.44
CA GLN A 188 -12.52 12.17 -9.33
C GLN A 188 -12.41 11.55 -10.73
N ASP A 189 -11.19 11.41 -11.27
CA ASP A 189 -10.96 10.75 -12.56
C ASP A 189 -11.50 9.32 -12.57
N LEU A 190 -11.31 8.59 -11.46
CA LEU A 190 -11.87 7.25 -11.27
C LEU A 190 -13.40 7.27 -11.28
N VAL A 191 -14.01 8.22 -10.56
CA VAL A 191 -15.47 8.34 -10.49
C VAL A 191 -16.07 8.65 -11.86
N ASP A 192 -15.41 9.52 -12.63
CA ASP A 192 -15.86 9.91 -13.96
C ASP A 192 -15.77 8.75 -14.95
N GLU A 193 -14.71 7.93 -14.86
CA GLU A 193 -14.58 6.72 -15.68
C GLU A 193 -15.59 5.63 -15.34
N ILE A 194 -16.02 5.51 -14.08
CA ILE A 194 -17.06 4.53 -13.70
C ILE A 194 -18.46 4.96 -14.20
N LYS A 195 -18.68 6.27 -14.38
CA LYS A 195 -19.97 6.83 -14.81
C LYS A 195 -20.12 6.88 -16.34
N GLY A 196 -19.01 6.93 -17.08
CA GLY A 196 -18.98 6.87 -18.54
C GLY A 196 -19.16 5.45 -19.07
#